data_AF-A0A1V2BHH1-F1
#
_entry.id   AF-A0A1V2BHH1-F1
#
_cell.length_a   1.000
_cell.length_b   1.000
_cell.length_c   1.000
_cell.angle_alpha   90.00
_cell.angle_beta   90.00
_cell.angle_gamma   90.00
#
_symmetry.space_group_name_H-M   'P 1'
#
loop_
_entity.id
_entity.type
_entity.pdbx_description
1 polymer ?
#
loop_
_entity_poly.entity_id
_entity_poly.type
_entity_poly.pdbx_seq_one_letter_code
_entity_poly.pdbx_strand_id
1 'polypeptide(L)'
;MKGNEILALLDEPACEHNHKQKSGCSAPKPGATAGGCAFDGAQITLLPIADVAHLVHGPIGCAGSSWDNRGSMSSGPNINRLGFTTDLNEQDVIMGRGERRLFHAVRHIVTRYRPAAVFIYNTCVPAMEGDDLEAVCQAAQTATGVPVIAIDAAGFYGSKNLGNRLAGEVMVKRVIGQREPAPWPEASPFAPEHRHDVGLIGEFNIAGEFWHIQPLLDELGIRVLGSLSGDGRFAEIQTMHRAQANMLVCSRALINVARSLEQRYGTPWFEGSFYGIRATSDALRQLAALLGDDDLCRRTEALIAREEQAAELALRPWREQLRGRKALLYTGGVKSWSVVSALQDLGMSVVATGTRKSTEEDKQRIRELMGEEAVMLDEGNARTLLDVVYRYQADLMIAGGRNMYTAYKARLPFLDINQEREHAFAGYQGIVTLARQICQTINSPVWPQTHSRAPWH
;
A
#
# COMPACT_ATOMS: atom_id res chain seq x y z
N MET A 1 21.56 10.51 -5.60
CA MET A 1 21.14 11.04 -4.28
C MET A 1 22.37 11.11 -3.38
N LYS A 2 22.52 12.17 -2.56
CA LYS A 2 23.72 12.30 -1.70
C LYS A 2 23.58 11.39 -0.49
N GLY A 3 24.70 10.81 -0.01
CA GLY A 3 24.69 9.88 1.13
C GLY A 3 24.02 10.45 2.40
N ASN A 4 24.17 11.76 2.65
CA ASN A 4 23.55 12.44 3.78
C ASN A 4 22.01 12.48 3.70
N GLU A 5 21.44 12.54 2.49
CA GLU A 5 19.98 12.53 2.28
C GLU A 5 19.40 11.15 2.58
N ILE A 6 20.12 10.09 2.20
CA ILE A 6 19.76 8.70 2.53
C ILE A 6 19.81 8.49 4.05
N LEU A 7 20.86 9.00 4.72
CA LEU A 7 20.99 8.92 6.18
C LEU A 7 19.86 9.65 6.89
N ALA A 8 19.47 10.85 6.42
CA ALA A 8 18.34 11.60 6.98
C ALA A 8 17.02 10.84 6.82
N LEU A 9 16.82 10.11 5.72
CA LEU A 9 15.63 9.28 5.53
C LEU A 9 15.63 8.00 6.36
N LEU A 10 16.80 7.52 6.77
CA LEU A 10 16.91 6.40 7.72
C LEU A 10 16.53 6.82 9.14
N ASP A 11 16.72 8.09 9.47
CA ASP A 11 16.38 8.74 10.74
C ASP A 11 14.97 9.36 10.69
N GLU A 12 13.94 8.54 10.90
CA GLU A 12 12.53 9.00 10.96
C GLU A 12 12.07 9.13 12.42
N PRO A 13 12.04 10.34 13.02
CA PRO A 13 11.77 10.53 14.45
C PRO A 13 10.34 10.14 14.87
N ALA A 14 9.38 10.16 13.95
CA ALA A 14 8.02 9.65 14.23
C ALA A 14 7.91 8.12 14.08
N CYS A 15 9.00 7.42 13.74
CA CYS A 15 9.06 5.97 13.73
C CYS A 15 9.62 5.45 15.06
N GLU A 16 8.83 4.71 15.82
CA GLU A 16 9.22 4.12 17.11
C GLU A 16 10.49 3.23 17.05
N HIS A 17 10.81 2.67 15.86
CA HIS A 17 12.00 1.84 15.65
C HIS A 17 13.30 2.63 15.56
N ASN A 18 13.24 3.96 15.50
CA ASN A 18 14.38 4.82 15.28
C ASN A 18 15.28 4.97 16.53
N HIS A 19 14.83 4.55 17.71
CA HIS A 19 15.54 4.73 18.98
C HIS A 19 16.62 3.68 19.31
N LYS A 20 16.79 2.61 18.50
CA LYS A 20 17.82 1.58 18.74
C LYS A 20 19.00 1.78 17.79
N GLN A 21 20.18 2.08 18.37
CA GLN A 21 21.46 2.26 17.68
C GLN A 21 21.61 1.30 16.47
N LYS A 22 21.79 1.86 15.27
CA LYS A 22 22.09 1.17 14.00
C LYS A 22 21.02 0.19 13.47
N SER A 23 19.73 0.55 13.48
CA SER A 23 18.71 -0.31 12.84
C SER A 23 17.82 0.39 11.81
N GLY A 24 18.42 1.20 10.93
CA GLY A 24 17.80 1.47 9.63
C GLY A 24 17.72 0.17 8.83
N CYS A 25 16.50 -0.30 8.52
CA CYS A 25 16.18 -1.41 7.60
C CYS A 25 17.20 -2.57 7.56
N SER A 26 16.95 -3.66 8.30
CA SER A 26 17.82 -4.85 8.36
C SER A 26 18.48 -5.19 7.01
N ALA A 27 19.81 -5.14 6.95
CA ALA A 27 20.56 -5.54 5.76
C ALA A 27 20.19 -6.99 5.38
N PRO A 28 19.97 -7.29 4.08
CA PRO A 28 19.69 -8.64 3.66
C PRO A 28 20.88 -9.55 3.96
N LYS A 29 20.62 -10.76 4.45
CA LYS A 29 21.64 -11.80 4.59
C LYS A 29 21.85 -12.46 3.22
N PRO A 30 23.08 -12.52 2.66
CA PRO A 30 23.35 -13.23 1.42
C PRO A 30 22.83 -14.68 1.48
N GLY A 31 22.18 -15.15 0.41
CA GLY A 31 21.59 -16.49 0.32
C GLY A 31 20.22 -16.64 0.99
N ALA A 32 19.76 -15.65 1.76
CA ALA A 32 18.37 -15.60 2.23
C ALA A 32 17.48 -14.91 1.19
N THR A 33 16.20 -15.25 1.16
CA THR A 33 15.20 -14.48 0.40
C THR A 33 15.15 -13.05 0.92
N ALA A 34 15.80 -12.13 0.19
CA ALA A 34 15.68 -10.71 0.42
C ALA A 34 14.29 -10.22 0.00
N GLY A 35 13.77 -9.19 0.68
CA GLY A 35 12.60 -8.47 0.20
C GLY A 35 12.91 -7.70 -1.09
N GLY A 36 11.93 -6.92 -1.56
CA GLY A 36 12.17 -6.00 -2.68
C GLY A 36 13.25 -4.93 -2.38
N CYS A 37 13.80 -4.36 -3.44
CA CYS A 37 14.79 -3.28 -3.39
C CYS A 37 14.15 -1.89 -3.28
N ALA A 38 14.96 -0.83 -3.15
CA ALA A 38 14.47 0.55 -3.09
C ALA A 38 13.63 0.95 -4.33
N PHE A 39 14.01 0.51 -5.52
CA PHE A 39 13.23 0.75 -6.76
C PHE A 39 11.82 0.14 -6.65
N ASP A 40 11.72 -1.12 -6.23
CA ASP A 40 10.42 -1.79 -6.02
C ASP A 40 9.56 -0.98 -5.04
N GLY A 41 10.12 -0.49 -3.94
CA GLY A 41 9.38 0.34 -2.99
C GLY A 41 8.88 1.65 -3.59
N ALA A 42 9.76 2.39 -4.25
CA ALA A 42 9.42 3.69 -4.83
C ALA A 42 8.36 3.55 -5.94
N GLN A 43 8.53 2.57 -6.83
CA GLN A 43 7.58 2.32 -7.91
C GLN A 43 6.24 1.87 -7.35
N ILE A 44 6.21 0.89 -6.43
CA ILE A 44 4.93 0.38 -5.91
C ILE A 44 4.13 1.44 -5.13
N THR A 45 4.83 2.43 -4.56
CA THR A 45 4.25 3.55 -3.84
C THR A 45 3.57 4.54 -4.77
N LEU A 46 4.13 4.78 -5.95
CA LEU A 46 3.67 5.86 -6.85
C LEU A 46 2.94 5.36 -8.09
N LEU A 47 3.12 4.10 -8.48
CA LEU A 47 2.44 3.47 -9.62
C LEU A 47 0.91 3.63 -9.62
N PRO A 48 0.21 3.66 -8.46
CA PRO A 48 -1.24 3.85 -8.46
C PRO A 48 -1.74 5.24 -8.90
N ILE A 49 -0.85 6.22 -9.13
CA ILE A 49 -1.22 7.55 -9.66
C ILE A 49 -1.56 7.40 -11.14
N ALA A 50 -2.85 7.39 -11.45
CA ALA A 50 -3.37 6.73 -12.64
C ALA A 50 -3.11 7.46 -13.96
N ASP A 51 -2.92 8.79 -13.89
CA ASP A 51 -2.71 9.70 -15.03
C ASP A 51 -1.24 10.07 -15.28
N VAL A 52 -0.31 9.42 -14.56
CA VAL A 52 1.14 9.64 -14.67
C VAL A 52 1.80 8.53 -15.48
N ALA A 53 2.74 8.90 -16.34
CA ALA A 53 3.60 7.93 -17.01
C ALA A 53 4.79 7.57 -16.12
N HIS A 54 4.92 6.28 -15.78
CA HIS A 54 6.01 5.75 -14.96
C HIS A 54 7.13 5.19 -15.84
N LEU A 55 8.18 5.97 -16.08
CA LEU A 55 9.34 5.61 -16.90
C LEU A 55 10.46 5.01 -16.05
N VAL A 56 10.77 3.75 -16.28
CA VAL A 56 11.91 3.07 -15.67
C VAL A 56 13.18 3.37 -16.46
N HIS A 57 14.13 4.08 -15.86
CA HIS A 57 15.42 4.36 -16.49
C HIS A 57 16.43 3.28 -16.14
N GLY A 58 16.70 2.39 -17.09
CA GLY A 58 17.60 1.25 -16.92
C GLY A 58 17.46 0.20 -18.02
N PRO A 59 18.14 -0.95 -17.85
CA PRO A 59 17.88 -2.14 -18.66
C PRO A 59 16.45 -2.67 -18.46
N ILE A 60 15.97 -3.49 -19.40
CA ILE A 60 14.59 -4.02 -19.40
C ILE A 60 14.17 -4.74 -18.11
N GLY A 61 15.09 -5.38 -17.40
CA GLY A 61 14.77 -6.33 -16.30
C GLY A 61 13.90 -5.76 -15.18
N CYS A 62 14.16 -4.52 -14.75
CA CYS A 62 13.37 -3.86 -13.72
C CYS A 62 11.92 -3.66 -14.19
N ALA A 63 11.73 -3.07 -15.37
CA ALA A 63 10.41 -2.84 -15.94
C ALA A 63 9.69 -4.17 -16.23
N GLY A 64 10.36 -5.15 -16.84
CA GLY A 64 9.76 -6.44 -17.17
C GLY A 64 9.27 -7.23 -15.95
N SER A 65 9.90 -7.06 -14.79
CA SER A 65 9.51 -7.74 -13.55
C SER A 65 8.46 -6.98 -12.72
N SER A 66 8.34 -5.67 -12.93
CA SER A 66 7.44 -4.81 -12.14
C SER A 66 6.22 -4.30 -12.90
N TRP A 67 6.19 -4.48 -14.22
CA TRP A 67 5.08 -4.04 -15.05
C TRP A 67 3.79 -4.74 -14.66
N ASP A 68 2.79 -3.94 -14.28
CA ASP A 68 1.43 -4.36 -13.95
C ASP A 68 1.36 -5.41 -12.82
N ASN A 69 2.38 -5.42 -11.95
CA ASN A 69 2.49 -6.37 -10.83
C ASN A 69 1.67 -5.98 -9.59
N ARG A 70 0.88 -4.91 -9.69
CA ARG A 70 0.10 -4.32 -8.59
C ARG A 70 -1.36 -4.22 -9.00
N GLY A 71 -2.24 -4.85 -8.24
CA GLY A 71 -3.68 -4.85 -8.49
C GLY A 71 -4.40 -3.53 -8.20
N SER A 72 -3.72 -2.37 -8.25
CA SER A 72 -4.37 -1.07 -8.05
C SER A 72 -5.31 -0.77 -9.21
N MET A 73 -6.57 -0.48 -8.91
CA MET A 73 -7.57 -0.12 -9.90
C MET A 73 -7.68 1.40 -10.06
N SER A 74 -8.10 1.85 -11.25
CA SER A 74 -8.42 3.26 -11.49
C SER A 74 -9.79 3.41 -12.16
N SER A 75 -10.51 4.46 -11.76
CA SER A 75 -11.83 4.83 -12.26
C SER A 75 -11.81 5.59 -13.58
N GLY A 76 -10.63 5.95 -14.09
CA GLY A 76 -10.49 6.75 -15.31
C GLY A 76 -9.22 6.41 -16.10
N PRO A 77 -8.21 7.29 -16.13
CA PRO A 77 -6.96 7.02 -16.84
C PRO A 77 -6.31 5.73 -16.39
N ASN A 78 -5.63 5.05 -17.31
CA ASN A 78 -4.94 3.79 -17.04
C ASN A 78 -3.52 3.78 -17.61
N ILE A 79 -2.95 4.97 -17.87
CA ILE A 79 -1.61 5.08 -18.45
C ILE A 79 -0.55 4.50 -17.51
N ASN A 80 -0.78 4.53 -16.20
CA ASN A 80 0.08 3.91 -15.21
C ASN A 80 0.23 2.38 -15.38
N ARG A 81 -0.70 1.72 -16.06
CA ARG A 81 -0.63 0.29 -16.39
C ARG A 81 0.26 -0.01 -17.59
N LEU A 82 0.72 1.01 -18.32
CA LEU A 82 1.65 0.83 -19.43
C LEU A 82 3.10 0.77 -18.91
N GLY A 83 3.90 -0.12 -19.50
CA GLY A 83 5.31 -0.27 -19.16
C GLY A 83 6.17 0.66 -20.00
N PHE A 84 6.78 1.67 -19.37
CA PHE A 84 7.75 2.54 -20.03
C PHE A 84 9.15 2.26 -19.50
N THR A 85 10.10 2.07 -20.41
CA THR A 85 11.51 1.90 -20.05
C THR A 85 12.40 2.57 -21.08
N THR A 86 13.59 3.01 -20.64
CA THR A 86 14.63 3.42 -21.59
C THR A 86 15.28 2.21 -22.28
N ASP A 87 15.19 1.01 -21.69
CA ASP A 87 15.79 -0.23 -22.20
C ASP A 87 17.26 -0.05 -22.60
N LEU A 88 18.07 0.36 -21.63
CA LEU A 88 19.50 0.60 -21.84
C LEU A 88 20.19 -0.69 -22.25
N ASN A 89 20.92 -0.63 -23.37
CA ASN A 89 21.76 -1.72 -23.84
C ASN A 89 23.23 -1.47 -23.46
N GLU A 90 24.09 -2.43 -23.76
CA GLU A 90 25.53 -2.35 -23.46
C GLU A 90 26.20 -1.12 -24.07
N GLN A 91 25.82 -0.71 -25.27
CA GLN A 91 26.38 0.48 -25.90
C GLN A 91 25.94 1.77 -25.21
N ASP A 92 24.72 1.82 -24.68
CA ASP A 92 24.26 2.97 -23.91
C ASP A 92 25.08 3.14 -22.62
N VAL A 93 25.37 2.02 -21.95
CA VAL A 93 26.17 1.93 -20.73
C VAL A 93 27.63 2.34 -20.98
N ILE A 94 28.26 1.76 -22.01
CA ILE A 94 29.69 2.03 -22.30
C ILE A 94 29.89 3.48 -22.77
N MET A 95 28.97 3.99 -23.57
CA MET A 95 29.11 5.29 -24.23
C MET A 95 28.42 6.44 -23.48
N GLY A 96 27.81 6.18 -22.32
CA GLY A 96 27.08 7.18 -21.53
C GLY A 96 25.93 7.84 -22.31
N ARG A 97 25.15 7.04 -23.06
CA ARG A 97 24.03 7.56 -23.87
C ARG A 97 22.68 7.52 -23.13
N GLY A 98 22.69 7.11 -21.86
CA GLY A 98 21.52 6.99 -20.99
C GLY A 98 20.69 8.26 -20.96
N GLU A 99 21.30 9.38 -20.59
CA GLU A 99 20.65 10.71 -20.49
C GLU A 99 19.95 11.15 -21.79
N ARG A 100 20.64 11.03 -22.94
CA ARG A 100 20.07 11.40 -24.24
C ARG A 100 18.89 10.51 -24.60
N ARG A 101 19.02 9.21 -24.35
CA ARG A 101 17.94 8.23 -24.59
C ARG A 101 16.75 8.51 -23.67
N LEU A 102 17.00 8.87 -22.41
CA LEU A 102 16.00 9.28 -21.43
C LEU A 102 15.21 10.51 -21.90
N PHE A 103 15.90 11.57 -22.33
CA PHE A 103 15.25 12.78 -22.86
C PHE A 103 14.33 12.46 -24.05
N HIS A 104 14.80 11.66 -25.00
CA HIS A 104 13.99 11.25 -26.16
C HIS A 104 12.80 10.37 -25.76
N ALA A 105 12.96 9.47 -24.79
CA ALA A 105 11.88 8.64 -24.26
C ALA A 105 10.78 9.50 -23.63
N VAL A 106 11.13 10.50 -22.80
CA VAL A 106 10.16 11.43 -22.21
C VAL A 106 9.39 12.19 -23.29
N ARG A 107 10.09 12.74 -24.29
CA ARG A 107 9.45 13.44 -25.42
C ARG A 107 8.48 12.53 -26.18
N HIS A 108 8.86 11.28 -26.42
CA HIS A 108 7.98 10.31 -27.08
C HIS A 108 6.73 10.03 -26.24
N ILE A 109 6.90 9.79 -24.93
CA ILE A 109 5.80 9.53 -24.00
C ILE A 109 4.82 10.69 -23.98
N VAL A 110 5.32 11.93 -23.81
CA VAL A 110 4.47 13.13 -23.75
C VAL A 110 3.72 13.35 -25.06
N THR A 111 4.41 13.21 -26.20
CA THR A 111 3.80 13.43 -27.52
C THR A 111 2.68 12.41 -27.81
N ARG A 112 2.92 11.13 -27.46
CA ARG A 112 2.03 10.02 -27.81
C ARG A 112 0.88 9.83 -26.82
N TYR A 113 1.17 9.91 -25.51
CA TYR A 113 0.22 9.52 -24.46
C TYR A 113 -0.32 10.71 -23.65
N ARG A 114 0.32 11.89 -23.73
CA ARG A 114 -0.12 13.13 -23.07
C ARG A 114 -0.47 12.93 -21.57
N PRO A 115 0.44 12.38 -20.75
CA PRO A 115 0.20 12.19 -19.33
C PRO A 115 0.13 13.53 -18.58
N ALA A 116 -0.42 13.52 -17.36
CA ALA A 116 -0.41 14.66 -16.46
C ALA A 116 1.00 14.99 -15.94
N ALA A 117 1.84 13.97 -15.75
CA ALA A 117 3.27 14.09 -15.43
C ALA A 117 4.04 12.85 -15.88
N VAL A 118 5.37 12.93 -15.93
CA VAL A 118 6.27 11.79 -16.15
C VAL A 118 7.15 11.60 -14.94
N PHE A 119 7.08 10.41 -14.32
CA PHE A 119 7.96 10.04 -13.20
C PHE A 119 9.07 9.14 -13.73
N ILE A 120 10.32 9.51 -13.46
CA ILE A 120 11.49 8.78 -13.93
C ILE A 120 12.12 8.05 -12.75
N TYR A 121 12.13 6.72 -12.80
CA TYR A 121 12.73 5.88 -11.76
C TYR A 121 14.15 5.52 -12.15
N ASN A 122 15.12 6.03 -11.38
CA ASN A 122 16.51 5.65 -11.56
C ASN A 122 16.73 4.22 -11.06
N THR A 123 17.41 3.39 -11.86
CA THR A 123 17.76 2.01 -11.47
C THR A 123 19.27 1.89 -11.24
N CYS A 124 19.74 0.68 -10.91
CA CYS A 124 21.12 0.47 -10.47
C CYS A 124 22.19 0.93 -11.48
N VAL A 125 21.99 0.65 -12.77
CA VAL A 125 22.99 0.91 -13.81
C VAL A 125 23.22 2.41 -14.04
N PRO A 126 22.21 3.22 -14.43
CA PRO A 126 22.40 4.66 -14.62
C PRO A 126 22.82 5.39 -13.33
N ALA A 127 22.40 4.91 -12.16
CA ALA A 127 22.87 5.45 -10.89
C ALA A 127 24.37 5.22 -10.61
N MET A 128 24.95 4.13 -11.11
CA MET A 128 26.39 3.85 -11.00
C MET A 128 27.22 4.60 -12.04
N GLU A 129 26.68 4.79 -13.24
CA GLU A 129 27.29 5.62 -14.29
C GLU A 129 27.35 7.09 -13.88
N GLY A 130 26.37 7.53 -13.09
CA GLY A 130 26.29 8.90 -12.58
C GLY A 130 25.49 9.84 -13.47
N ASP A 131 24.50 9.31 -14.20
CA ASP A 131 23.58 10.09 -15.03
C ASP A 131 22.92 11.22 -14.20
N ASP A 132 22.93 12.45 -14.73
CA ASP A 132 22.30 13.62 -14.11
C ASP A 132 20.81 13.67 -14.46
N LEU A 133 20.03 12.88 -13.74
CA LEU A 133 18.57 12.83 -13.93
C LEU A 133 17.91 14.20 -13.72
N GLU A 134 18.42 15.04 -12.83
CA GLU A 134 17.82 16.34 -12.52
C GLU A 134 17.92 17.28 -13.71
N ALA A 135 19.12 17.38 -14.29
CA ALA A 135 19.34 18.15 -15.50
C ALA A 135 18.45 17.66 -16.66
N VAL A 136 18.36 16.35 -16.85
CA VAL A 136 17.51 15.76 -17.90
C VAL A 136 16.02 16.03 -17.64
N CYS A 137 15.55 15.90 -16.40
CA CYS A 137 14.17 16.22 -16.02
C CYS A 137 13.82 17.68 -16.32
N GLN A 138 14.69 18.62 -15.92
CA GLN A 138 14.47 20.05 -16.16
C GLN A 138 14.45 20.38 -17.65
N ALA A 139 15.38 19.81 -18.42
CA ALA A 139 15.42 19.98 -19.87
C ALA A 139 14.17 19.41 -20.55
N ALA A 140 13.75 18.20 -20.16
CA ALA A 140 12.57 17.53 -20.71
C ALA A 140 11.28 18.27 -20.35
N GLN A 141 11.14 18.75 -19.11
CA GLN A 141 10.02 19.56 -18.68
C GLN A 141 9.94 20.87 -19.48
N THR A 142 11.08 21.56 -19.67
CA THR A 142 11.14 22.79 -20.48
C THR A 142 10.74 22.52 -21.94
N ALA A 143 11.18 21.41 -22.51
CA ALA A 143 10.92 21.06 -23.90
C ALA A 143 9.48 20.58 -24.16
N THR A 144 8.81 20.02 -23.15
CA THR A 144 7.50 19.37 -23.31
C THR A 144 6.35 20.11 -22.63
N GLY A 145 6.62 20.99 -21.66
CA GLY A 145 5.63 21.67 -20.85
C GLY A 145 4.92 20.78 -19.82
N VAL A 146 5.28 19.49 -19.72
CA VAL A 146 4.72 18.54 -18.77
C VAL A 146 5.68 18.37 -17.59
N PRO A 147 5.20 18.31 -16.33
CA PRO A 147 6.05 18.03 -15.18
C PRO A 147 6.83 16.72 -15.33
N VAL A 148 8.14 16.77 -15.13
CA VAL A 148 9.03 15.60 -15.18
C VAL A 148 9.77 15.49 -13.85
N ILE A 149 9.54 14.41 -13.12
CA ILE A 149 10.00 14.24 -11.73
C ILE A 149 10.94 13.05 -11.63
N ALA A 150 12.16 13.31 -11.17
CA ALA A 150 13.14 12.28 -10.86
C ALA A 150 12.80 11.58 -9.54
N ILE A 151 12.75 10.24 -9.58
CA ILE A 151 12.64 9.34 -8.44
C ILE A 151 13.92 8.52 -8.38
N ASP A 152 14.94 9.06 -7.71
CA ASP A 152 16.22 8.37 -7.57
C ASP A 152 16.15 7.30 -6.48
N ALA A 153 15.80 6.08 -6.91
CA ALA A 153 15.54 4.95 -6.03
C ALA A 153 16.32 3.71 -6.48
N ALA A 154 17.60 3.90 -6.86
CA ALA A 154 18.46 2.81 -7.29
C ALA A 154 18.41 1.62 -6.32
N GLY A 155 18.28 0.40 -6.84
CA GLY A 155 17.96 -0.78 -6.04
C GLY A 155 18.96 -1.08 -4.92
N PHE A 156 20.24 -0.71 -5.12
CA PHE A 156 21.30 -0.91 -4.12
C PHE A 156 21.28 0.10 -2.96
N TYR A 157 20.44 1.15 -3.01
CA TYR A 157 20.32 2.11 -1.90
C TYR A 157 19.76 1.48 -0.62
N GLY A 158 18.92 0.44 -0.75
CA GLY A 158 18.41 -0.27 0.40
C GLY A 158 17.16 -1.10 0.11
N SER A 159 16.38 -1.32 1.17
CA SER A 159 15.19 -2.15 1.12
C SER A 159 13.98 -1.44 0.49
N LYS A 160 12.95 -2.21 0.15
CA LYS A 160 11.63 -1.72 -0.25
C LYS A 160 11.09 -0.59 0.65
N ASN A 161 11.27 -0.70 1.97
CA ASN A 161 10.76 0.32 2.90
C ASN A 161 11.49 1.66 2.76
N LEU A 162 12.79 1.64 2.40
CA LEU A 162 13.52 2.88 2.07
C LEU A 162 12.99 3.47 0.76
N GLY A 163 12.73 2.63 -0.23
CA GLY A 163 12.08 3.01 -1.49
C GLY A 163 10.77 3.77 -1.30
N ASN A 164 9.88 3.25 -0.44
CA ASN A 164 8.62 3.91 -0.11
C ASN A 164 8.84 5.31 0.50
N ARG A 165 9.78 5.43 1.44
CA ARG A 165 10.13 6.72 2.08
C ARG A 165 10.69 7.71 1.06
N LEU A 166 11.57 7.26 0.18
CA LEU A 166 12.15 8.06 -0.92
C LEU A 166 11.05 8.61 -1.83
N ALA A 167 10.12 7.75 -2.25
CA ALA A 167 8.96 8.17 -3.05
C ALA A 167 8.10 9.21 -2.32
N GLY A 168 7.74 8.96 -1.06
CA GLY A 168 6.96 9.89 -0.25
C GLY A 168 7.67 11.25 -0.08
N GLU A 169 8.97 11.23 0.16
CA GLU A 169 9.80 12.43 0.30
C GLU A 169 9.79 13.27 -0.98
N VAL A 170 9.90 12.63 -2.15
CA VAL A 170 9.82 13.34 -3.44
C VAL A 170 8.45 13.98 -3.63
N MET A 171 7.36 13.29 -3.27
CA MET A 171 6.01 13.86 -3.37
C MET A 171 5.86 15.11 -2.50
N VAL A 172 6.30 15.06 -1.23
CA VAL A 172 6.26 16.20 -0.32
C VAL A 172 7.12 17.37 -0.81
N LYS A 173 8.32 17.10 -1.33
CA LYS A 173 9.26 18.15 -1.72
C LYS A 173 8.94 18.79 -3.07
N ARG A 174 8.39 18.03 -4.01
CA ARG A 174 8.29 18.46 -5.42
C ARG A 174 6.87 18.54 -5.97
N VAL A 175 5.90 17.86 -5.34
CA VAL A 175 4.55 17.72 -5.90
C VAL A 175 3.51 18.40 -5.03
N ILE A 176 3.44 18.07 -3.75
CA ILE A 176 2.44 18.62 -2.83
C ILE A 176 2.71 20.12 -2.63
N GLY A 177 1.65 20.94 -2.66
CA GLY A 177 1.76 22.40 -2.54
C GLY A 177 1.87 23.16 -3.85
N GLN A 178 1.80 22.47 -5.00
CA GLN A 178 1.99 23.09 -6.32
C GLN A 178 0.69 23.52 -6.99
N ARG A 179 -0.48 23.24 -6.39
CA ARG A 179 -1.78 23.56 -6.97
C ARG A 179 -2.82 23.77 -5.88
N GLU A 180 -3.72 24.73 -6.05
CA GLU A 180 -4.88 24.89 -5.17
C GLU A 180 -6.03 23.93 -5.54
N PRO A 181 -6.77 23.40 -4.56
CA PRO A 181 -7.87 22.49 -4.80
C PRO A 181 -8.98 23.17 -5.61
N ALA A 182 -9.66 22.39 -6.43
CA ALA A 182 -10.85 22.87 -7.12
C ALA A 182 -11.93 23.26 -6.08
N PRO A 183 -12.82 24.21 -6.41
CA PRO A 183 -14.00 24.48 -5.60
C PRO A 183 -14.80 23.20 -5.33
N TRP A 184 -15.51 23.17 -4.21
CA TRP A 184 -16.46 22.09 -3.94
C TRP A 184 -17.52 22.02 -5.05
N PRO A 185 -17.98 20.81 -5.44
CA PRO A 185 -19.04 20.67 -6.44
C PRO A 185 -20.27 21.48 -6.06
N GLU A 186 -20.84 22.22 -7.01
CA GLU A 186 -22.05 23.04 -6.78
C GLU A 186 -23.24 22.20 -6.31
N ALA A 187 -23.32 20.95 -6.78
CA ALA A 187 -24.35 19.98 -6.39
C ALA A 187 -24.10 19.32 -5.02
N SER A 188 -23.09 19.75 -4.25
CA SER A 188 -22.83 19.20 -2.91
C SER A 188 -24.03 19.47 -1.99
N PRO A 189 -24.60 18.44 -1.34
CA PRO A 189 -25.74 18.60 -0.45
C PRO A 189 -25.37 19.26 0.89
N PHE A 190 -24.07 19.46 1.16
CA PHE A 190 -23.57 20.03 2.40
C PHE A 190 -23.46 21.55 2.31
N ALA A 191 -23.89 22.24 3.36
CA ALA A 191 -23.60 23.65 3.54
C ALA A 191 -22.08 23.88 3.69
N PRO A 192 -21.53 25.05 3.31
CA PRO A 192 -20.09 25.33 3.36
C PRO A 192 -19.40 24.98 4.68
N GLU A 193 -20.08 25.17 5.80
CA GLU A 193 -19.62 24.88 7.16
C GLU A 193 -19.48 23.39 7.49
N HIS A 194 -20.16 22.51 6.74
CA HIS A 194 -20.13 21.04 6.92
C HIS A 194 -19.34 20.33 5.81
N ARG A 195 -18.54 21.08 5.05
CA ARG A 195 -17.68 20.57 3.98
C ARG A 195 -16.26 20.41 4.52
N HIS A 196 -15.77 19.19 4.52
CA HIS A 196 -14.45 18.87 5.05
C HIS A 196 -13.54 18.27 4.00
N ASP A 197 -12.31 18.77 3.96
CA ASP A 197 -11.29 18.34 3.00
C ASP A 197 -10.23 17.51 3.73
N VAL A 198 -10.00 16.27 3.33
CA VAL A 198 -9.03 15.38 3.97
C VAL A 198 -8.04 14.79 2.96
N GLY A 199 -6.88 14.37 3.44
CA GLY A 199 -5.89 13.61 2.66
C GLY A 199 -5.76 12.18 3.15
N LEU A 200 -5.61 11.23 2.21
CA LEU A 200 -5.28 9.84 2.53
C LEU A 200 -3.86 9.53 2.08
N ILE A 201 -3.06 8.99 2.98
CA ILE A 201 -1.65 8.65 2.74
C ILE A 201 -1.49 7.15 2.91
N GLY A 202 -0.92 6.47 1.91
CA GLY A 202 -0.72 5.01 1.96
C GLY A 202 -1.95 4.18 1.61
N GLU A 203 -3.04 4.80 1.16
CA GLU A 203 -4.13 4.10 0.49
C GLU A 203 -3.73 3.84 -0.96
N PHE A 204 -3.84 2.59 -1.43
CA PHE A 204 -3.32 2.16 -2.74
C PHE A 204 -4.40 1.66 -3.69
N ASN A 205 -5.67 1.62 -3.26
CA ASN A 205 -6.82 1.15 -4.01
C ASN A 205 -6.61 -0.24 -4.64
N ILE A 206 -6.01 -1.16 -3.89
CA ILE A 206 -5.76 -2.53 -4.39
C ILE A 206 -7.11 -3.24 -4.54
N ALA A 207 -7.32 -3.81 -5.72
CA ALA A 207 -8.57 -4.45 -6.12
C ALA A 207 -9.82 -3.56 -5.97
N GLY A 208 -9.66 -2.23 -5.98
CA GLY A 208 -10.77 -1.29 -5.83
C GLY A 208 -11.21 -1.07 -4.38
N GLU A 209 -10.39 -1.42 -3.38
CA GLU A 209 -10.81 -1.36 -1.98
C GLU A 209 -11.15 0.05 -1.46
N PHE A 210 -10.52 1.08 -2.02
CA PHE A 210 -10.83 2.47 -1.68
C PHE A 210 -12.25 2.87 -2.12
N TRP A 211 -12.77 2.26 -3.19
CA TRP A 211 -14.13 2.53 -3.68
C TRP A 211 -15.23 2.00 -2.74
N HIS A 212 -14.90 1.16 -1.77
CA HIS A 212 -15.83 0.84 -0.68
C HIS A 212 -15.88 1.93 0.40
N ILE A 213 -14.83 2.75 0.51
CA ILE A 213 -14.68 3.77 1.55
C ILE A 213 -15.12 5.14 1.05
N GLN A 214 -14.77 5.49 -0.19
CA GLN A 214 -15.08 6.79 -0.79
C GLN A 214 -16.57 7.18 -0.65
N PRO A 215 -17.57 6.31 -0.94
CA PRO A 215 -18.97 6.67 -0.79
C PRO A 215 -19.37 6.99 0.66
N LEU A 216 -18.73 6.35 1.65
CA LEU A 216 -18.99 6.62 3.07
C LEU A 216 -18.47 8.00 3.45
N LEU A 217 -17.29 8.38 2.96
CA LEU A 217 -16.73 9.72 3.18
C LEU A 217 -17.57 10.79 2.49
N ASP A 218 -18.02 10.54 1.26
CA ASP A 218 -18.90 11.45 0.52
C ASP A 218 -20.24 11.65 1.23
N GLU A 219 -20.86 10.59 1.78
CA GLU A 219 -22.08 10.68 2.60
C GLU A 219 -21.87 11.49 3.89
N LEU A 220 -20.64 11.53 4.40
CA LEU A 220 -20.26 12.34 5.56
C LEU A 220 -19.85 13.78 5.19
N GLY A 221 -19.89 14.17 3.91
CA GLY A 221 -19.46 15.51 3.51
C GLY A 221 -17.95 15.70 3.65
N ILE A 222 -17.20 14.59 3.55
CA ILE A 222 -15.74 14.57 3.57
C ILE A 222 -15.26 14.32 2.14
N ARG A 223 -14.65 15.34 1.53
CA ARG A 223 -13.98 15.23 0.24
C ARG A 223 -12.53 14.83 0.44
N VAL A 224 -12.12 13.77 -0.22
CA VAL A 224 -10.70 13.38 -0.30
C VAL A 224 -10.01 14.25 -1.35
N LEU A 225 -9.14 15.17 -0.92
CA LEU A 225 -8.39 16.04 -1.84
C LEU A 225 -7.37 15.27 -2.67
N GLY A 226 -6.79 14.23 -2.08
CA GLY A 226 -5.83 13.36 -2.73
C GLY A 226 -5.60 12.09 -1.92
N SER A 227 -5.53 10.98 -2.64
CA SER A 227 -5.09 9.69 -2.13
C SER A 227 -3.68 9.44 -2.65
N LEU A 228 -2.68 9.43 -1.76
CA LEU A 228 -1.32 9.02 -2.09
C LEU A 228 -1.21 7.50 -1.87
N SER A 229 -1.49 6.65 -2.86
CA SER A 229 -1.60 6.95 -4.30
C SER A 229 -2.82 6.32 -5.01
N GLY A 230 -3.63 5.52 -4.32
CA GLY A 230 -4.67 4.69 -4.92
C GLY A 230 -5.73 5.46 -5.69
N ASP A 231 -5.87 5.17 -6.99
CA ASP A 231 -6.73 5.91 -7.94
C ASP A 231 -6.50 7.43 -7.94
N GLY A 232 -5.32 7.89 -7.52
CA GLY A 232 -5.02 9.32 -7.44
C GLY A 232 -4.78 9.94 -8.81
N ARG A 233 -5.17 11.21 -8.98
CA ARG A 233 -4.69 12.06 -10.09
C ARG A 233 -3.52 12.90 -9.63
N PHE A 234 -2.59 13.17 -10.53
CA PHE A 234 -1.44 14.02 -10.23
C PHE A 234 -1.88 15.39 -9.68
N ALA A 235 -2.90 15.99 -10.30
CA ALA A 235 -3.45 17.28 -9.90
C ALA A 235 -4.06 17.28 -8.49
N GLU A 236 -4.66 16.18 -8.05
CA GLU A 236 -5.26 16.02 -6.72
C GLU A 236 -4.17 15.95 -5.65
N ILE A 237 -3.14 15.13 -5.89
CA ILE A 237 -1.99 14.98 -4.99
C ILE A 237 -1.28 16.33 -4.76
N GLN A 238 -1.20 17.18 -5.79
CA GLN A 238 -0.62 18.53 -5.65
C GLN A 238 -1.35 19.42 -4.64
N THR A 239 -2.61 19.12 -4.31
CA THR A 239 -3.49 19.92 -3.45
C THR A 239 -3.56 19.44 -1.99
N MET A 240 -2.88 18.33 -1.66
CA MET A 240 -2.95 17.70 -0.33
C MET A 240 -2.48 18.62 0.82
N HIS A 241 -1.74 19.70 0.54
CA HIS A 241 -1.36 20.71 1.54
C HIS A 241 -2.55 21.53 2.08
N ARG A 242 -3.73 21.45 1.44
CA ARG A 242 -4.97 22.08 1.90
C ARG A 242 -5.87 21.16 2.72
N ALA A 243 -5.47 19.92 2.97
CA ALA A 243 -6.24 19.02 3.81
C ALA A 243 -6.35 19.60 5.24
N GLN A 244 -7.54 19.48 5.82
CA GLN A 244 -7.85 19.82 7.22
C GLN A 244 -7.37 18.72 8.17
N ALA A 245 -7.37 17.47 7.71
CA ALA A 245 -6.81 16.32 8.42
C ALA A 245 -6.25 15.31 7.42
N ASN A 246 -5.21 14.58 7.83
CA ASN A 246 -4.64 13.47 7.05
C ASN A 246 -4.79 12.14 7.78
N MET A 247 -5.11 11.07 7.06
CA MET A 247 -5.08 9.71 7.61
C MET A 247 -3.97 8.92 6.93
N LEU A 248 -3.09 8.32 7.74
CA LEU A 248 -2.11 7.35 7.27
C LEU A 248 -2.74 5.95 7.29
N VAL A 249 -3.06 5.43 6.11
CA VAL A 249 -3.73 4.14 5.92
C VAL A 249 -2.68 3.03 5.81
N CYS A 250 -2.57 2.20 6.85
CA CYS A 250 -1.83 0.94 6.86
C CYS A 250 -0.39 0.96 6.27
N SER A 251 0.30 2.11 6.26
CA SER A 251 1.62 2.26 5.62
C SER A 251 2.58 3.12 6.46
N ARG A 252 3.18 2.49 7.49
CA ARG A 252 4.26 3.13 8.28
C ARG A 252 5.44 3.63 7.43
N ALA A 253 5.60 3.09 6.22
CA ALA A 253 6.66 3.51 5.32
C ALA A 253 6.45 4.93 4.73
N LEU A 254 5.28 5.53 4.93
CA LEU A 254 4.94 6.89 4.51
C LEU A 254 4.65 7.84 5.69
N ILE A 255 5.03 7.46 6.93
CA ILE A 255 4.94 8.37 8.09
C ILE A 255 5.66 9.69 7.82
N ASN A 256 6.78 9.64 7.10
CA ASN A 256 7.54 10.84 6.74
C ASN A 256 6.70 11.85 5.94
N VAL A 257 5.73 11.37 5.14
CA VAL A 257 4.79 12.24 4.43
C VAL A 257 3.86 12.94 5.40
N ALA A 258 3.18 12.17 6.26
CA ALA A 258 2.22 12.72 7.23
C ALA A 258 2.90 13.74 8.17
N ARG A 259 4.03 13.36 8.77
CA ARG A 259 4.86 14.26 9.59
C ARG A 259 5.30 15.51 8.83
N SER A 260 5.73 15.38 7.58
CA SER A 260 6.18 16.55 6.82
C SER A 260 5.04 17.50 6.46
N LEU A 261 3.82 16.99 6.22
CA LEU A 261 2.65 17.83 5.99
C LEU A 261 2.23 18.56 7.27
N GLU A 262 2.28 17.88 8.42
CA GLU A 262 2.09 18.51 9.72
C GLU A 262 3.12 19.62 9.98
N GLN A 263 4.41 19.34 9.78
CA GLN A 263 5.48 20.31 10.02
C GLN A 263 5.44 21.52 9.08
N ARG A 264 5.06 21.34 7.81
CA ARG A 264 5.08 22.39 6.78
C ARG A 264 3.78 23.17 6.68
N TYR A 265 2.65 22.51 6.90
CA TYR A 265 1.32 23.07 6.65
C TYR A 265 0.41 23.05 7.88
N GLY A 266 0.83 22.44 9.00
CA GLY A 266 0.06 22.39 10.23
C GLY A 266 -1.12 21.42 10.21
N THR A 267 -1.21 20.54 9.21
CA THR A 267 -2.33 19.60 9.08
C THR A 267 -2.16 18.42 10.06
N PRO A 268 -3.09 18.22 11.02
CA PRO A 268 -3.02 17.09 11.94
C PRO A 268 -3.22 15.75 11.20
N TRP A 269 -2.70 14.68 11.79
CA TRP A 269 -2.81 13.34 11.21
C TRP A 269 -2.93 12.24 12.26
N PHE A 270 -3.43 11.08 11.85
CA PHE A 270 -3.47 9.88 12.66
C PHE A 270 -3.24 8.62 11.81
N GLU A 271 -2.86 7.52 12.45
CA GLU A 271 -2.77 6.20 11.83
C GLU A 271 -4.10 5.45 11.96
N GLY A 272 -4.58 4.87 10.86
CA GLY A 272 -5.79 4.06 10.89
C GLY A 272 -5.82 2.95 9.84
N SER A 273 -6.90 2.18 9.87
CA SER A 273 -7.08 1.01 9.02
C SER A 273 -8.55 0.84 8.64
N PHE A 274 -8.79 0.52 7.37
CA PHE A 274 -10.12 0.15 6.88
C PHE A 274 -10.35 -1.37 6.83
N TYR A 275 -9.47 -2.18 7.42
CA TYR A 275 -9.62 -3.64 7.47
C TYR A 275 -10.41 -4.07 8.71
N GLY A 276 -11.62 -4.59 8.48
CA GLY A 276 -12.55 -5.02 9.54
C GLY A 276 -13.57 -3.94 9.92
N ILE A 277 -14.65 -4.37 10.58
CA ILE A 277 -15.76 -3.50 10.96
C ILE A 277 -15.28 -2.45 11.96
N ARG A 278 -14.71 -2.90 13.09
CA ARG A 278 -14.28 -2.01 14.19
C ARG A 278 -13.25 -0.99 13.73
N ALA A 279 -12.23 -1.44 13.00
CA ALA A 279 -11.17 -0.56 12.52
C ALA A 279 -11.72 0.51 11.55
N THR A 280 -12.67 0.13 10.68
CA THR A 280 -13.34 1.08 9.79
C THR A 280 -14.14 2.11 10.59
N SER A 281 -14.97 1.65 11.55
CA SER A 281 -15.74 2.53 12.43
C SER A 281 -14.84 3.49 13.23
N ASP A 282 -13.74 2.99 13.79
CA ASP A 282 -12.79 3.78 14.57
C ASP A 282 -12.01 4.77 13.71
N ALA A 283 -11.72 4.45 12.45
CA ALA A 283 -11.11 5.37 11.50
C ALA A 283 -12.06 6.52 11.15
N LEU A 284 -13.35 6.23 10.92
CA LEU A 284 -14.37 7.25 10.65
C LEU A 284 -14.56 8.17 11.87
N ARG A 285 -14.62 7.60 13.09
CA ARG A 285 -14.69 8.37 14.34
C ARG A 285 -13.49 9.29 14.53
N GLN A 286 -12.28 8.79 14.30
CA GLN A 286 -11.06 9.58 14.44
C GLN A 286 -10.98 10.71 13.42
N LEU A 287 -11.40 10.47 12.16
CA LEU A 287 -11.53 11.54 11.16
C LEU A 287 -12.51 12.62 11.63
N ALA A 288 -13.71 12.23 12.08
CA ALA A 288 -14.71 13.18 12.57
C ALA A 288 -14.20 13.98 13.79
N ALA A 289 -13.57 13.31 14.74
CA ALA A 289 -13.01 13.94 15.95
C ALA A 289 -11.89 14.93 15.62
N LEU A 290 -11.02 14.63 14.65
CA LEU A 290 -9.95 15.53 14.22
C LEU A 290 -10.47 16.77 13.49
N LEU A 291 -11.57 16.63 12.76
CA LEU A 291 -12.21 17.75 12.05
C LEU A 291 -12.98 18.69 12.99
N GLY A 292 -13.39 18.20 14.17
CA GLY A 292 -13.97 19.01 15.23
C GLY A 292 -15.37 19.57 14.93
N ASP A 293 -16.13 18.92 14.04
CA ASP A 293 -17.54 19.25 13.76
C ASP A 293 -18.47 18.28 14.51
N ASP A 294 -19.27 18.81 15.43
CA ASP A 294 -20.25 18.06 16.22
C ASP A 294 -21.36 17.43 15.35
N ASP A 295 -21.77 18.11 14.27
CA ASP A 295 -22.74 17.58 13.32
C ASP A 295 -22.15 16.39 12.56
N LEU A 296 -20.89 16.53 12.10
CA LEU A 296 -20.15 15.44 11.48
C LEU A 296 -20.01 14.24 12.42
N CYS A 297 -19.66 14.45 13.69
CA CYS A 297 -19.57 13.39 14.69
C CYS A 297 -20.91 12.63 14.82
N ARG A 298 -22.03 13.35 14.89
CA ARG A 298 -23.37 12.76 14.99
C ARG A 298 -23.75 11.98 13.73
N ARG A 299 -23.51 12.52 12.53
CA ARG A 299 -23.75 11.83 11.25
C ARG A 299 -22.88 10.59 11.11
N THR A 300 -21.64 10.66 11.59
CA THR A 300 -20.68 9.55 11.60
C THR A 300 -21.20 8.38 12.45
N GLU A 301 -21.67 8.62 13.67
CA GLU A 301 -22.24 7.54 14.50
C GLU A 301 -23.52 6.94 13.90
N ALA A 302 -24.38 7.75 13.27
CA ALA A 302 -25.57 7.24 12.59
C ALA A 302 -25.21 6.34 11.40
N LEU A 303 -24.23 6.74 10.58
CA LEU A 303 -23.71 5.93 9.48
C LEU A 303 -23.08 4.64 9.99
N ILE A 304 -22.23 4.72 11.02
CA ILE A 304 -21.59 3.55 11.63
C ILE A 304 -22.64 2.56 12.12
N ALA A 305 -23.65 3.00 12.87
CA ALA A 305 -24.70 2.11 13.37
C ALA A 305 -25.45 1.38 12.24
N ARG A 306 -25.75 2.09 11.14
CA ARG A 306 -26.39 1.53 9.94
C ARG A 306 -25.50 0.47 9.27
N GLU A 307 -24.24 0.83 9.00
CA GLU A 307 -23.30 -0.04 8.28
C GLU A 307 -22.87 -1.25 9.11
N GLU A 308 -22.67 -1.08 10.42
CA GLU A 308 -22.38 -2.19 11.34
C GLU A 308 -23.55 -3.18 11.38
N GLN A 309 -24.79 -2.69 11.45
CA GLN A 309 -25.97 -3.56 11.42
C GLN A 309 -26.08 -4.32 10.09
N ALA A 310 -25.86 -3.64 8.96
CA ALA A 310 -25.90 -4.26 7.64
C ALA A 310 -24.78 -5.31 7.47
N ALA A 311 -23.56 -4.99 7.89
CA ALA A 311 -22.42 -5.91 7.86
C ALA A 311 -22.65 -7.13 8.76
N GLU A 312 -23.18 -6.91 9.97
CA GLU A 312 -23.51 -7.97 10.92
C GLU A 312 -24.50 -8.96 10.32
N LEU A 313 -25.58 -8.47 9.70
CA LEU A 313 -26.56 -9.32 9.01
C LEU A 313 -25.93 -10.10 7.86
N ALA A 314 -25.10 -9.46 7.04
CA ALA A 314 -24.44 -10.08 5.90
C ALA A 314 -23.38 -11.12 6.32
N LEU A 315 -22.78 -10.98 7.50
CA LEU A 315 -21.74 -11.88 8.00
C LEU A 315 -22.26 -13.15 8.69
N ARG A 316 -23.51 -13.15 9.18
CA ARG A 316 -24.12 -14.31 9.86
C ARG A 316 -23.89 -15.66 9.15
N PRO A 317 -24.23 -15.85 7.86
CA PRO A 317 -24.06 -17.15 7.19
C PRO A 317 -22.59 -17.58 7.07
N TRP A 318 -21.66 -16.63 7.02
CA TRP A 318 -20.24 -16.92 6.92
C TRP A 318 -19.63 -17.24 8.28
N ARG A 319 -20.01 -16.51 9.34
CA ARG A 319 -19.53 -16.76 10.71
C ARG A 319 -19.88 -18.16 11.19
N GLU A 320 -21.05 -18.68 10.83
CA GLU A 320 -21.42 -20.06 11.18
C GLU A 320 -20.47 -21.09 10.58
N GLN A 321 -19.98 -20.87 9.36
CA GLN A 321 -19.03 -21.76 8.68
C GLN A 321 -17.57 -21.59 9.16
N LEU A 322 -17.21 -20.37 9.56
CA LEU A 322 -15.85 -19.99 9.96
C LEU A 322 -15.59 -20.17 11.46
N ARG A 323 -16.64 -20.32 12.27
CA ARG A 323 -16.52 -20.45 13.73
C ARG A 323 -15.56 -21.59 14.11
N GLY A 324 -14.53 -21.24 14.87
CA GLY A 324 -13.54 -22.20 15.37
C GLY A 324 -12.47 -22.60 14.35
N ARG A 325 -12.52 -22.10 13.11
CA ARG A 325 -11.46 -22.31 12.12
C ARG A 325 -10.19 -21.56 12.53
N LYS A 326 -9.04 -22.17 12.25
CA LYS A 326 -7.72 -21.67 12.60
C LYS A 326 -6.99 -21.12 11.38
N ALA A 327 -6.49 -19.90 11.45
CA ALA A 327 -5.73 -19.27 10.38
C ALA A 327 -4.29 -18.99 10.81
N LEU A 328 -3.32 -19.27 9.93
CA LEU A 328 -1.98 -18.70 10.00
C LEU A 328 -1.95 -17.43 9.17
N LEU A 329 -1.57 -16.30 9.76
CA LEU A 329 -1.44 -15.03 9.07
C LEU A 329 0.04 -14.66 8.88
N TYR A 330 0.51 -14.54 7.65
CA TYR A 330 1.88 -14.10 7.37
C TYR A 330 1.89 -12.96 6.35
N THR A 331 1.74 -11.74 6.87
CA THR A 331 1.76 -10.52 6.06
C THR A 331 2.93 -9.62 6.45
N GLY A 332 3.27 -8.66 5.57
CA GLY A 332 4.26 -7.65 5.89
C GLY A 332 3.63 -6.41 6.53
N GLY A 333 4.05 -6.05 7.74
CA GLY A 333 3.84 -4.72 8.31
C GLY A 333 2.57 -4.54 9.14
N VAL A 334 2.05 -3.30 9.13
CA VAL A 334 0.90 -2.76 9.90
C VAL A 334 -0.41 -3.55 9.69
N LYS A 335 -0.53 -4.26 8.57
CA LYS A 335 -1.73 -5.03 8.22
C LYS A 335 -1.97 -6.25 9.12
N SER A 336 -0.94 -6.76 9.80
CA SER A 336 -1.08 -8.00 10.60
C SER A 336 -2.09 -7.84 11.74
N TRP A 337 -2.10 -6.72 12.47
CA TRP A 337 -3.04 -6.52 13.58
C TRP A 337 -4.49 -6.32 13.11
N SER A 338 -4.71 -5.47 12.11
CA SER A 338 -6.06 -5.16 11.64
C SER A 338 -6.73 -6.38 10.99
N VAL A 339 -5.97 -7.19 10.26
CA VAL A 339 -6.48 -8.45 9.70
C VAL A 339 -6.71 -9.49 10.80
N VAL A 340 -5.90 -9.53 11.88
CA VAL A 340 -6.20 -10.39 13.05
C VAL A 340 -7.55 -10.02 13.66
N SER A 341 -7.80 -8.74 13.93
CA SER A 341 -9.09 -8.27 14.46
C SER A 341 -10.24 -8.65 13.53
N ALA A 342 -10.07 -8.47 12.22
CA ALA A 342 -11.07 -8.84 11.23
C ALA A 342 -11.38 -10.36 11.24
N LEU A 343 -10.37 -11.22 11.35
CA LEU A 343 -10.57 -12.68 11.44
C LEU A 343 -11.26 -13.10 12.74
N GLN A 344 -10.95 -12.43 13.85
CA GLN A 344 -11.64 -12.67 15.12
C GLN A 344 -13.11 -12.24 15.08
N ASP A 345 -13.41 -11.13 14.43
CA ASP A 345 -14.80 -10.71 14.16
C ASP A 345 -15.56 -11.74 13.29
N LEU A 346 -14.86 -12.60 12.54
CA LEU A 346 -15.45 -13.73 11.80
C LEU A 346 -15.59 -15.01 12.63
N GLY A 347 -15.15 -15.01 13.89
CA GLY A 347 -15.16 -16.18 14.77
C GLY A 347 -14.01 -17.17 14.51
N MET A 348 -12.96 -16.74 13.80
CA MET A 348 -11.75 -17.54 13.56
C MET A 348 -10.70 -17.29 14.65
N SER A 349 -9.85 -18.28 14.89
CA SER A 349 -8.68 -18.17 15.75
C SER A 349 -7.42 -17.97 14.89
N VAL A 350 -6.60 -16.97 15.20
CA VAL A 350 -5.31 -16.79 14.54
C VAL A 350 -4.24 -17.48 15.38
N VAL A 351 -3.65 -18.56 14.87
CA VAL A 351 -2.69 -19.39 15.63
C VAL A 351 -1.26 -18.88 15.58
N ALA A 352 -0.93 -18.15 14.51
CA ALA A 352 0.37 -17.54 14.34
C ALA A 352 0.28 -16.29 13.47
N THR A 353 1.09 -15.29 13.78
CA THR A 353 1.20 -14.09 12.97
C THR A 353 2.64 -13.64 12.76
N GLY A 354 2.93 -13.08 11.58
CA GLY A 354 4.24 -12.49 11.28
C GLY A 354 4.42 -11.13 11.95
N THR A 355 5.45 -10.99 12.79
CA THR A 355 5.74 -9.78 13.58
C THR A 355 6.96 -8.99 13.14
N ARG A 356 7.72 -9.52 12.17
CA ARG A 356 9.01 -8.94 11.73
C ARG A 356 8.96 -7.45 11.39
N LYS A 357 7.81 -6.95 10.93
CA LYS A 357 7.61 -5.57 10.47
C LYS A 357 6.60 -4.80 11.32
N SER A 358 6.19 -5.33 12.47
CA SER A 358 5.22 -4.74 13.41
C SER A 358 5.94 -4.01 14.54
N THR A 359 5.39 -2.91 15.07
CA THR A 359 5.97 -2.24 16.26
C THR A 359 5.82 -3.05 17.54
N GLU A 360 6.46 -2.61 18.62
CA GLU A 360 6.21 -3.17 19.94
C GLU A 360 4.76 -2.93 20.39
N GLU A 361 4.14 -1.81 20.02
CA GLU A 361 2.73 -1.53 20.28
C GLU A 361 1.79 -2.44 19.46
N ASP A 362 2.09 -2.64 18.17
CA ASP A 362 1.35 -3.59 17.33
C ASP A 362 1.53 -5.01 17.88
N LYS A 363 2.74 -5.40 18.30
CA LYS A 363 3.00 -6.70 18.93
C LYS A 363 2.25 -6.84 20.24
N GLN A 364 2.17 -5.78 21.04
CA GLN A 364 1.40 -5.75 22.29
C GLN A 364 -0.08 -6.00 22.02
N ARG A 365 -0.69 -5.22 21.10
CA ARG A 365 -2.08 -5.41 20.67
C ARG A 365 -2.32 -6.79 20.08
N ILE A 366 -1.38 -7.30 19.29
CA ILE A 366 -1.45 -8.65 18.73
C ILE A 366 -1.42 -9.71 19.84
N ARG A 367 -0.55 -9.57 20.86
CA ARG A 367 -0.52 -10.49 22.02
C ARG A 367 -1.82 -10.44 22.81
N GLU A 368 -2.35 -9.24 23.04
CA GLU A 368 -3.64 -9.04 23.73
C GLU A 368 -4.80 -9.67 22.97
N LEU A 369 -4.80 -9.57 21.64
CA LEU A 369 -5.84 -10.16 20.80
C LEU A 369 -5.68 -11.67 20.65
N MET A 370 -4.47 -12.17 20.39
CA MET A 370 -4.26 -13.57 20.04
C MET A 370 -4.19 -14.52 21.25
N GLY A 371 -3.98 -14.00 22.47
CA GLY A 371 -3.83 -14.80 23.69
C GLY A 371 -2.46 -15.47 23.83
N GLU A 372 -2.22 -16.14 24.97
CA GLU A 372 -0.89 -16.67 25.34
C GLU A 372 -0.38 -17.82 24.44
N GLU A 373 -1.27 -18.52 23.71
CA GLU A 373 -0.89 -19.68 22.88
C GLU A 373 -0.41 -19.32 21.47
N ALA A 374 -0.51 -18.06 21.08
CA ALA A 374 -0.23 -17.61 19.73
C ALA A 374 1.26 -17.41 19.44
N VAL A 375 1.69 -17.89 18.27
CA VAL A 375 3.10 -17.81 17.85
C VAL A 375 3.37 -16.54 17.06
N MET A 376 4.33 -15.76 17.56
CA MET A 376 4.88 -14.59 16.87
C MET A 376 6.07 -15.00 16.02
N LEU A 377 5.97 -14.85 14.70
CA LEU A 377 6.99 -15.28 13.75
C LEU A 377 7.88 -14.11 13.28
N ASP A 378 9.16 -14.15 13.66
CA ASP A 378 10.17 -13.19 13.22
C ASP A 378 10.75 -13.53 11.83
N GLU A 379 10.71 -14.81 11.45
CA GLU A 379 11.10 -15.30 10.13
C GLU A 379 10.01 -16.19 9.55
N GLY A 380 9.68 -15.99 8.27
CA GLY A 380 8.67 -16.78 7.57
C GLY A 380 9.25 -17.38 6.30
N ASN A 381 10.34 -18.12 6.44
CA ASN A 381 10.74 -19.03 5.36
C ASN A 381 9.63 -20.09 5.17
N ALA A 382 9.52 -20.64 3.97
CA ALA A 382 8.38 -21.48 3.61
C ALA A 382 8.27 -22.74 4.48
N ARG A 383 9.40 -23.33 4.90
CA ARG A 383 9.43 -24.50 5.78
C ARG A 383 8.87 -24.19 7.17
N THR A 384 9.34 -23.10 7.79
CA THR A 384 8.86 -22.67 9.11
C THR A 384 7.36 -22.40 9.09
N LEU A 385 6.84 -21.75 8.05
CA LEU A 385 5.40 -21.49 7.92
C LEU A 385 4.60 -22.80 7.86
N LEU A 386 5.06 -23.80 7.11
CA LEU A 386 4.41 -25.11 7.04
C LEU A 386 4.51 -25.88 8.37
N ASP A 387 5.66 -25.88 9.03
CA ASP A 387 5.85 -26.54 10.32
C ASP A 387 4.88 -25.97 11.38
N VAL A 388 4.65 -24.65 11.36
CA VAL A 388 3.67 -23.99 12.25
C VAL A 388 2.25 -24.39 11.88
N VAL A 389 1.89 -24.39 10.60
CA VAL A 389 0.58 -24.87 10.14
C VAL A 389 0.31 -26.29 10.64
N TYR A 390 1.27 -27.21 10.49
CA TYR A 390 1.13 -28.59 10.95
C TYR A 390 1.06 -28.70 12.47
N ARG A 391 1.91 -27.97 13.20
CA ARG A 391 1.95 -28.03 14.67
C ARG A 391 0.66 -27.49 15.29
N TYR A 392 0.12 -26.40 14.77
CA TYR A 392 -1.06 -25.74 15.31
C TYR A 392 -2.37 -26.12 14.61
N GLN A 393 -2.29 -27.00 13.60
CA GLN A 393 -3.42 -27.49 12.82
C GLN A 393 -4.24 -26.33 12.23
N ALA A 394 -3.56 -25.41 11.54
CA ALA A 394 -4.24 -24.30 10.85
C ALA A 394 -5.03 -24.82 9.64
N ASP A 395 -6.28 -24.41 9.50
CA ASP A 395 -7.15 -24.71 8.36
C ASP A 395 -6.81 -23.88 7.11
N LEU A 396 -6.15 -22.73 7.29
CA LEU A 396 -5.90 -21.75 6.24
C LEU A 396 -4.58 -21.00 6.45
N MET A 397 -3.86 -20.73 5.37
CA MET A 397 -2.76 -19.76 5.35
C MET A 397 -3.20 -18.49 4.61
N ILE A 398 -3.07 -17.34 5.27
CA ILE A 398 -3.28 -16.02 4.68
C ILE A 398 -1.91 -15.35 4.58
N ALA A 399 -1.38 -15.19 3.37
CA ALA A 399 -0.07 -14.57 3.17
C ALA A 399 0.04 -13.89 1.79
N GLY A 400 1.25 -13.53 1.35
CA GLY A 400 1.48 -13.05 -0.02
C GLY A 400 1.73 -14.15 -1.03
N GLY A 401 1.49 -13.85 -2.31
CA GLY A 401 1.65 -14.76 -3.46
C GLY A 401 2.93 -15.62 -3.49
N ARG A 402 4.05 -15.14 -2.93
CA ARG A 402 5.28 -15.94 -2.77
C ARG A 402 5.11 -17.25 -1.99
N ASN A 403 4.14 -17.32 -1.09
CA ASN A 403 3.83 -18.51 -0.30
C ASN A 403 2.72 -19.39 -0.92
N MET A 404 2.03 -18.89 -1.95
CA MET A 404 0.84 -19.53 -2.54
C MET A 404 1.14 -20.94 -3.04
N TYR A 405 2.13 -21.09 -3.92
CA TYR A 405 2.46 -22.40 -4.50
C TYR A 405 3.00 -23.39 -3.46
N THR A 406 3.69 -22.91 -2.43
CA THR A 406 4.15 -23.77 -1.34
C THR A 406 2.98 -24.28 -0.51
N ALA A 407 2.02 -23.41 -0.18
CA ALA A 407 0.79 -23.79 0.52
C ALA A 407 -0.03 -24.81 -0.30
N TYR A 408 -0.22 -24.57 -1.60
CA TYR A 408 -0.95 -25.51 -2.47
C TYR A 408 -0.26 -26.87 -2.59
N LYS A 409 1.07 -26.92 -2.73
CA LYS A 409 1.82 -28.19 -2.73
C LYS A 409 1.72 -28.93 -1.39
N ALA A 410 1.59 -28.18 -0.29
CA ALA A 410 1.34 -28.73 1.04
C ALA A 410 -0.13 -29.12 1.29
N ARG A 411 -1.01 -28.97 0.28
CA ARG A 411 -2.46 -29.21 0.37
C ARG A 411 -3.15 -28.34 1.43
N LEU A 412 -2.65 -27.11 1.56
CA LEU A 412 -3.17 -26.14 2.51
C LEU A 412 -3.98 -25.07 1.76
N PRO A 413 -5.22 -24.79 2.19
CA PRO A 413 -5.98 -23.65 1.70
C PRO A 413 -5.19 -22.35 1.87
N PHE A 414 -5.19 -21.51 0.83
CA PHE A 414 -4.39 -20.29 0.78
C PHE A 414 -5.22 -19.11 0.29
N LEU A 415 -5.13 -17.99 0.98
CA LEU A 415 -5.72 -16.71 0.59
C LEU A 415 -4.63 -15.63 0.46
N ASP A 416 -4.60 -14.94 -0.68
CA ASP A 416 -3.71 -13.78 -0.86
C ASP A 416 -4.34 -12.51 -0.24
N ILE A 417 -3.57 -11.82 0.61
CA ILE A 417 -3.96 -10.57 1.26
C ILE A 417 -3.07 -9.38 0.83
N ASN A 418 -2.05 -9.62 0.02
CA ASN A 418 -1.10 -8.61 -0.42
C ASN A 418 -1.57 -7.91 -1.70
N GLN A 419 -0.63 -7.23 -2.37
CA GLN A 419 -0.83 -6.36 -3.53
C GLN A 419 -1.28 -7.07 -4.82
N GLU A 420 -1.14 -8.40 -4.89
CA GLU A 420 -1.45 -9.23 -6.06
C GLU A 420 -2.90 -9.78 -5.99
N ARG A 421 -3.60 -9.54 -4.89
CA ARG A 421 -4.96 -10.04 -4.69
C ARG A 421 -5.96 -9.40 -5.65
N GLU A 422 -7.00 -10.17 -5.96
CA GLU A 422 -8.06 -9.79 -6.90
C GLU A 422 -9.32 -9.22 -6.23
N HIS A 423 -9.38 -9.25 -4.90
CA HIS A 423 -10.58 -8.87 -4.14
C HIS A 423 -10.31 -7.75 -3.14
N ALA A 424 -11.26 -6.81 -3.08
CA ALA A 424 -11.28 -5.74 -2.10
C ALA A 424 -11.75 -6.24 -0.73
N PHE A 425 -10.95 -5.94 0.30
CA PHE A 425 -11.21 -6.38 1.69
C PHE A 425 -11.39 -5.22 2.67
N ALA A 426 -11.26 -3.96 2.22
CA ALA A 426 -11.50 -2.78 3.05
C ALA A 426 -12.99 -2.44 3.18
N GLY A 427 -13.34 -1.86 4.32
CA GLY A 427 -14.67 -1.38 4.68
C GLY A 427 -15.64 -2.48 5.12
N TYR A 428 -16.87 -2.06 5.44
CA TYR A 428 -17.96 -2.95 5.85
C TYR A 428 -18.31 -4.00 4.78
N GLN A 429 -18.26 -3.64 3.50
CA GLN A 429 -18.45 -4.60 2.40
C GLN A 429 -17.23 -5.51 2.20
N GLY A 430 -16.02 -4.99 2.44
CA GLY A 430 -14.78 -5.73 2.27
C GLY A 430 -14.66 -6.92 3.22
N ILE A 431 -15.10 -6.78 4.48
CA ILE A 431 -15.09 -7.89 5.44
C ILE A 431 -16.05 -9.03 5.03
N VAL A 432 -17.20 -8.70 4.43
CA VAL A 432 -18.12 -9.71 3.88
C VAL A 432 -17.47 -10.44 2.70
N THR A 433 -16.77 -9.70 1.85
CA THR A 433 -16.01 -10.29 0.74
C THR A 433 -14.89 -11.19 1.23
N LEU A 434 -14.14 -10.76 2.25
CA LEU A 434 -13.10 -11.57 2.89
C LEU A 434 -13.68 -12.88 3.44
N ALA A 435 -14.77 -12.81 4.20
CA ALA A 435 -15.43 -13.99 4.77
C ALA A 435 -15.88 -14.99 3.70
N ARG A 436 -16.51 -14.48 2.64
CA ARG A 436 -16.92 -15.30 1.47
C ARG A 436 -15.72 -15.98 0.81
N GLN A 437 -14.63 -15.25 0.58
CA GLN A 437 -13.43 -15.80 -0.06
C GLN A 437 -12.73 -16.85 0.81
N ILE A 438 -12.70 -16.65 2.12
CA ILE A 438 -12.20 -17.65 3.06
C ILE A 438 -13.06 -18.92 2.99
N CYS A 439 -14.40 -18.79 3.06
CA CYS A 439 -15.31 -19.93 2.96
C CYS A 439 -15.14 -20.69 1.64
N GLN A 440 -15.06 -19.99 0.51
CA GLN A 440 -14.82 -20.62 -0.81
C GLN A 440 -13.47 -21.34 -0.86
N THR A 441 -12.44 -20.72 -0.27
CA THR A 441 -11.09 -21.26 -0.24
C THR A 441 -11.02 -22.53 0.61
N ILE A 442 -11.56 -22.52 1.83
CA ILE A 442 -11.54 -23.68 2.76
C ILE A 442 -12.45 -24.81 2.25
N ASN A 443 -13.61 -24.49 1.69
CA ASN A 443 -14.60 -25.48 1.26
C ASN A 443 -14.44 -25.91 -0.20
N SER A 444 -13.32 -25.57 -0.85
CA SER A 444 -13.08 -25.96 -2.24
C SER A 444 -13.11 -27.49 -2.39
N PRO A 445 -13.81 -28.03 -3.42
CA PRO A 445 -13.92 -29.48 -3.63
C PRO A 445 -12.58 -30.13 -3.99
N VAL A 446 -11.53 -29.34 -4.23
CA VAL A 446 -10.17 -29.83 -4.47
C VAL A 446 -9.58 -30.50 -3.22
N TRP A 447 -9.91 -30.02 -2.01
CA TRP A 447 -9.24 -30.51 -0.80
C TRP A 447 -9.55 -31.98 -0.51
N PRO A 448 -10.82 -32.43 -0.48
CA PRO A 448 -11.12 -33.85 -0.30
C PRO A 448 -10.43 -34.74 -1.35
N GLN A 449 -10.33 -34.29 -2.60
CA GLN A 449 -9.66 -35.02 -3.68
C GLN A 449 -8.15 -35.12 -3.42
N THR A 450 -7.50 -34.01 -3.07
CA THR A 450 -6.05 -33.98 -2.78
C THR A 450 -5.67 -34.72 -1.51
N HIS A 451 -6.57 -34.85 -0.53
CA HIS A 451 -6.34 -35.62 0.70
C HIS A 451 -6.70 -37.10 0.56
N SER A 452 -7.46 -37.48 -0.48
CA SER A 452 -7.74 -38.87 -0.78
C SER A 452 -6.48 -39.63 -1.23
N ARG A 453 -6.46 -40.94 -0.97
CA ARG A 453 -5.43 -41.82 -1.54
C ARG A 453 -5.61 -41.84 -3.05
N ALA A 454 -4.50 -41.75 -3.78
CA ALA A 454 -4.56 -41.81 -5.23
C ALA A 454 -5.26 -43.11 -5.66
N PRO A 455 -6.19 -43.07 -6.62
CA PRO A 455 -7.07 -44.20 -6.94
C PRO A 455 -6.32 -45.41 -7.54
N TRP A 456 -5.05 -45.23 -7.93
CA TRP A 456 -4.17 -46.29 -8.44
C TRP A 456 -3.26 -46.91 -7.36
N HIS A 457 -3.42 -46.53 -6.10
CA HIS A 457 -2.75 -47.11 -4.94
C HIS A 457 -3.78 -47.61 -3.94
#